data_AF-A0A2M8Q1A6-F1
#
_entry.id   AF-A0A2M8Q1A6-F1
#
_cell.length_a   1.000
_cell.length_b   1.000
_cell.length_c   1.000
_cell.angle_alpha   90.00
_cell.angle_beta   90.00
_cell.angle_gamma   90.00
#
_symmetry.space_group_name_H-M   'P 1'
#
loop_
_entity.id
_entity.type
_entity.pdbx_description
1 polymer ?
#
loop_
_entity_poly.entity_id
_entity_poly.type
_entity_poly.pdbx_seq_one_letter_code
_entity_poly.pdbx_strand_id
1 'polypeptide(L)'
;MIDIREALRQFDFEAHRQFFEISDQEHSQMLEHFPLERWQTMTLEEYALGLNRPNEDVYCWWIEFGTKNVMNISGGTALKHMIFYHRDGYWKYSSAYSDKDEAWEAIRSEFLRLFELAETQSWEQMDTEGLFDRGALTKLKSLYIYYP
;
A
#
# COMPACT_ATOMS: atom_id res chain seq x y z
N MET A 1 25.10 5.26 22.58
CA MET A 1 24.23 4.40 21.76
C MET A 1 23.84 3.25 22.66
N ILE A 2 22.54 3.09 22.97
CA ILE A 2 22.05 1.98 23.79
C ILE A 2 22.18 0.70 22.95
N ASP A 3 22.71 -0.37 23.54
CA ASP A 3 22.77 -1.70 22.91
C ASP A 3 21.35 -2.23 22.67
N ILE A 4 21.10 -2.90 21.55
CA ILE A 4 19.76 -3.40 21.19
C ILE A 4 19.20 -4.35 22.26
N ARG A 5 20.05 -5.13 22.93
CA ARG A 5 19.63 -6.01 24.02
C ARG A 5 19.14 -5.22 25.23
N GLU A 6 19.75 -4.08 25.49
CA GLU A 6 19.36 -3.19 26.58
C GLU A 6 18.07 -2.43 26.23
N ALA A 7 17.92 -1.98 24.98
CA ALA A 7 16.67 -1.40 24.49
C ALA A 7 15.50 -2.40 24.61
N LEU A 8 15.70 -3.67 24.25
CA LEU A 8 14.67 -4.71 24.37
C LEU A 8 14.26 -4.98 25.83
N ARG A 9 15.19 -4.91 26.78
CA ARG A 9 14.85 -5.05 28.21
C ARG A 9 14.04 -3.88 28.74
N GLN A 10 14.27 -2.69 28.21
CA GLN A 10 13.58 -1.46 28.61
C GLN A 10 12.25 -1.26 27.86
N PHE A 11 12.00 -2.04 26.80
CA PHE A 11 10.77 -1.93 26.04
C PHE A 11 9.58 -2.46 26.85
N ASP A 12 8.68 -1.56 27.21
CA ASP A 12 7.44 -1.88 27.89
C ASP A 12 6.39 -2.29 26.86
N PHE A 13 6.23 -3.60 26.66
CA PHE A 13 5.19 -4.16 25.80
C PHE A 13 3.78 -3.78 26.26
N GLU A 14 3.55 -3.66 27.56
CA GLU A 14 2.22 -3.37 28.11
C GLU A 14 1.81 -1.93 27.78
N ALA A 15 2.75 -0.99 27.89
CA ALA A 15 2.52 0.40 27.50
C ALA A 15 2.13 0.57 26.02
N HIS A 16 2.45 -0.39 25.16
CA HIS A 16 2.16 -0.36 23.72
C HIS A 16 1.05 -1.34 23.30
N ARG A 17 0.45 -2.09 24.23
CA ARG A 17 -0.58 -3.11 23.93
C ARG A 17 -1.71 -2.56 23.06
N GLN A 18 -2.26 -1.41 23.43
CA GLN A 18 -3.36 -0.78 22.69
C GLN A 18 -2.98 -0.43 21.25
N PHE A 19 -1.74 -0.03 21.01
CA PHE A 19 -1.27 0.27 19.66
C PHE A 19 -1.25 -0.99 18.78
N PHE A 20 -0.75 -2.12 19.32
CA PHE A 20 -0.74 -3.39 18.60
C PHE A 20 -2.17 -3.91 18.34
N GLU A 21 -3.05 -3.84 19.34
CA GLU A 21 -4.45 -4.25 19.16
C GLU A 21 -5.17 -3.44 18.08
N ILE A 22 -4.94 -2.12 18.03
CA ILE A 22 -5.51 -1.27 16.96
C ILE A 22 -4.88 -1.59 15.61
N SER A 23 -3.56 -1.81 15.56
CA SER A 23 -2.85 -2.19 14.34
C SER A 23 -3.40 -3.49 13.75
N ASP A 24 -3.63 -4.51 14.58
CA ASP A 24 -4.18 -5.80 14.17
C ASP A 24 -5.63 -5.66 13.66
N GLN A 25 -6.43 -4.80 14.31
CA GLN A 25 -7.80 -4.50 13.87
C GLN A 25 -7.83 -3.80 12.51
N GLU A 26 -6.99 -2.78 12.31
CA GLU A 26 -6.88 -2.05 11.04
C GLU A 26 -6.41 -2.98 9.91
N HIS A 27 -5.41 -3.83 10.18
CA HIS A 27 -4.93 -4.83 9.22
C HIS A 27 -6.02 -5.84 8.84
N SER A 28 -6.77 -6.35 9.82
CA SER A 28 -7.88 -7.29 9.58
C SER A 28 -8.99 -6.66 8.74
N GLN A 29 -9.39 -5.42 9.04
CA GLN A 29 -10.39 -4.69 8.26
C GLN A 29 -9.93 -4.45 6.82
N MET A 30 -8.66 -4.08 6.64
CA MET A 30 -8.08 -3.90 5.31
C MET A 30 -8.19 -5.18 4.47
N LEU A 31 -7.85 -6.35 5.04
CA LEU A 31 -7.95 -7.63 4.34
C LEU A 31 -9.40 -8.05 4.05
N GLU A 32 -10.37 -7.65 4.88
CA GLU A 32 -11.79 -7.88 4.62
C GLU A 32 -12.29 -7.03 3.44
N HIS A 33 -11.90 -5.75 3.37
CA HIS A 33 -12.31 -4.85 2.30
C HIS A 33 -11.57 -5.12 0.98
N PHE A 34 -10.28 -5.48 1.06
CA PHE A 34 -9.41 -5.66 -0.10
C PHE A 34 -8.66 -7.01 0.00
N PRO A 35 -9.37 -8.15 -0.10
CA PRO A 35 -8.72 -9.45 -0.15
C PRO A 35 -7.82 -9.55 -1.39
N LEU A 36 -6.79 -10.39 -1.32
CA LEU A 36 -5.75 -10.47 -2.36
C LEU A 36 -6.33 -10.76 -3.74
N GLU A 37 -7.37 -11.61 -3.82
CA GLU A 37 -8.04 -11.98 -5.06
C GLU A 37 -8.72 -10.79 -5.74
N ARG A 38 -9.05 -9.73 -5.00
CA ARG A 38 -9.70 -8.53 -5.55
C ARG A 38 -8.83 -7.85 -6.60
N TRP A 39 -7.51 -7.92 -6.49
CA TRP A 39 -6.56 -7.30 -7.42
C TRP A 39 -6.74 -7.73 -8.88
N GLN A 40 -7.23 -8.96 -9.12
CA GLN A 40 -7.47 -9.44 -10.48
C GLN A 40 -8.56 -8.64 -11.22
N THR A 41 -9.50 -8.03 -10.48
CA THR A 41 -10.67 -7.34 -11.04
C THR A 41 -10.84 -5.91 -10.52
N MET A 42 -9.91 -5.44 -9.68
CA MET A 42 -9.95 -4.09 -9.09
C MET A 42 -9.98 -3.03 -10.20
N THR A 43 -10.92 -2.09 -10.09
CA THR A 43 -10.99 -0.96 -11.01
C THR A 43 -10.08 0.18 -10.56
N LEU A 44 -9.75 1.10 -11.48
CA LEU A 44 -8.98 2.29 -11.15
C LEU A 44 -9.67 3.12 -10.06
N GLU A 45 -11.01 3.20 -10.10
CA GLU A 45 -11.81 3.95 -9.13
C GLU A 45 -11.82 3.32 -7.73
N GLU A 46 -11.66 2.00 -7.64
CA GLU A 46 -11.50 1.27 -6.37
C GLU A 46 -10.07 1.40 -5.82
N TYR A 47 -9.11 1.68 -6.69
CA TYR A 47 -7.72 1.90 -6.28
C TYR A 47 -7.45 3.34 -5.82
N ALA A 48 -7.81 4.31 -6.66
CA ALA A 48 -7.21 5.65 -6.61
C ALA A 48 -7.90 6.65 -5.67
N LEU A 49 -7.09 7.51 -5.04
CA LEU A 49 -7.57 8.66 -4.27
C LEU A 49 -8.18 9.76 -5.16
N GLY A 50 -9.06 10.57 -4.54
CA GLY A 50 -9.50 11.87 -5.05
C GLY A 50 -10.82 11.86 -5.80
N LEU A 51 -11.41 10.70 -6.05
CA LEU A 51 -12.77 10.57 -6.54
C LEU A 51 -13.80 10.80 -5.42
N ASN A 52 -15.01 11.21 -5.80
CA ASN A 52 -16.14 11.29 -4.87
C ASN A 52 -16.74 9.90 -4.62
N ARG A 53 -16.07 9.11 -3.78
CA ARG A 53 -16.49 7.76 -3.37
C ARG A 53 -16.40 7.62 -1.85
N PRO A 54 -17.16 6.69 -1.25
CA PRO A 54 -16.92 6.28 0.13
C PRO A 54 -15.46 5.84 0.29
N ASN A 55 -14.85 6.26 1.40
CA ASN A 55 -13.43 6.02 1.66
C ASN A 55 -13.12 4.52 1.80
N GLU A 56 -14.06 3.77 2.37
CA GLU A 56 -14.01 2.33 2.57
C GLU A 56 -13.90 1.54 1.26
N ASP A 57 -14.31 2.13 0.13
CA ASP A 57 -14.24 1.53 -1.20
C ASP A 57 -12.93 1.83 -1.93
N VAL A 58 -11.99 2.56 -1.32
CA VAL A 58 -10.78 3.07 -1.99
C VAL A 58 -9.51 2.51 -1.34
N TYR A 59 -8.78 1.67 -2.07
CA TYR A 59 -7.55 1.01 -1.62
C TYR A 59 -6.49 2.02 -1.14
N CYS A 60 -6.19 3.04 -1.96
CA CYS A 60 -5.18 4.05 -1.61
C CYS A 60 -5.56 4.86 -0.36
N TRP A 61 -6.85 4.96 -0.03
CA TRP A 61 -7.30 5.56 1.22
C TRP A 61 -6.99 4.65 2.42
N TRP A 62 -7.24 3.34 2.30
CA TRP A 62 -6.93 2.40 3.36
C TRP A 62 -5.45 2.36 3.68
N ILE A 63 -4.59 2.27 2.67
CA ILE A 63 -3.14 2.23 2.89
C ILE A 63 -2.61 3.57 3.46
N GLU A 64 -3.26 4.71 3.22
CA GLU A 64 -2.78 5.99 3.75
C GLU A 64 -3.39 6.34 5.11
N PHE A 65 -4.68 6.07 5.31
CA PHE A 65 -5.46 6.56 6.44
C PHE A 65 -6.19 5.47 7.21
N GLY A 66 -6.76 4.47 6.51
CA GLY A 66 -7.50 3.37 7.14
C GLY A 66 -6.62 2.42 7.96
N THR A 67 -5.32 2.40 7.67
CA THR A 67 -4.31 1.56 8.34
C THR A 67 -3.17 2.40 8.92
N LYS A 68 -3.50 3.50 9.59
CA LYS A 68 -2.49 4.48 10.07
C LYS A 68 -1.54 3.91 11.13
N ASN A 69 -1.94 2.89 11.87
CA ASN A 69 -1.10 2.23 12.87
C ASN A 69 -0.28 1.09 12.26
N VAL A 70 -0.65 0.61 11.07
CA VAL A 70 0.13 -0.33 10.27
C VAL A 70 1.04 0.43 9.32
N MET A 71 2.33 0.57 9.61
CA MET A 71 3.29 1.29 8.73
C MET A 71 2.72 2.63 8.21
N ASN A 72 2.65 3.65 9.07
CA ASN A 72 2.07 4.93 8.69
C ASN A 72 2.80 5.56 7.48
N ILE A 73 2.12 5.70 6.35
CA ILE A 73 2.63 6.37 5.14
C ILE A 73 1.94 7.71 4.87
N SER A 74 1.17 8.23 5.84
CA SER A 74 0.53 9.54 5.72
C SER A 74 1.55 10.68 5.64
N GLY A 75 1.12 11.81 5.07
CA GLY A 75 1.98 12.99 4.86
C GLY A 75 2.81 12.90 3.58
N GLY A 76 3.32 14.02 3.09
CA GLY A 76 4.00 14.07 1.79
C GLY A 76 3.03 14.14 0.60
N THR A 77 3.45 13.64 -0.57
CA THR A 77 2.73 13.85 -1.84
C THR A 77 1.91 12.61 -2.24
N ALA A 78 0.79 12.84 -2.94
CA ALA A 78 -0.03 11.77 -3.52
C ALA A 78 0.70 10.98 -4.63
N LEU A 79 1.89 11.43 -5.08
CA LEU A 79 2.70 10.75 -6.09
C LEU A 79 3.08 9.32 -5.70
N LYS A 80 3.10 9.00 -4.40
CA LYS A 80 3.36 7.64 -3.90
C LYS A 80 2.32 6.62 -4.39
N HIS A 81 1.11 7.08 -4.71
CA HIS A 81 0.02 6.23 -5.19
C HIS A 81 0.10 5.95 -6.70
N MET A 82 1.09 6.53 -7.39
CA MET A 82 1.39 6.37 -8.83
C MET A 82 0.34 6.93 -9.78
N ILE A 83 -0.95 6.66 -9.53
CA ILE A 83 -2.10 7.23 -10.22
C ILE A 83 -3.13 7.73 -9.21
N PHE A 84 -3.64 8.95 -9.40
CA PHE A 84 -4.68 9.53 -8.55
C PHE A 84 -5.49 10.59 -9.30
N TYR A 85 -6.72 10.84 -8.84
CA TYR A 85 -7.54 11.92 -9.35
C TYR A 85 -7.24 13.21 -8.58
N HIS A 86 -6.77 14.23 -9.29
CA HIS A 86 -6.37 15.48 -8.64
C HIS A 86 -7.53 16.48 -8.61
N ARG A 87 -7.48 17.41 -7.66
CA ARG A 87 -8.50 18.45 -7.45
C ARG A 87 -8.73 19.40 -8.62
N ASP A 88 -7.84 19.40 -9.62
CA ASP A 88 -8.02 20.14 -10.87
C ASP A 88 -8.94 19.43 -11.87
N GLY A 89 -9.46 18.24 -11.52
CA GLY A 89 -10.40 17.47 -12.34
C GLY A 89 -9.71 16.51 -13.31
N TYR A 90 -8.40 16.30 -13.17
CA TYR A 90 -7.64 15.43 -14.07
C TYR A 90 -6.91 14.31 -13.32
N TRP A 91 -6.78 13.17 -14.01
CA TRP A 91 -5.93 12.08 -13.59
C TRP A 91 -4.45 12.49 -13.65
N LYS A 92 -3.69 12.17 -12.61
CA LYS A 92 -2.24 12.34 -12.55
C LYS A 92 -1.60 10.97 -12.53
N TYR A 93 -0.70 10.72 -13.47
CA TYR A 93 0.07 9.50 -13.63
C TYR A 93 1.39 9.83 -14.35
N SER A 94 2.28 8.85 -14.51
CA SER A 94 3.53 9.04 -15.24
C SER A 94 3.26 9.42 -16.70
N SER A 95 4.00 10.40 -17.24
CA SER A 95 3.92 10.76 -18.66
C SER A 95 4.46 9.68 -19.61
N ALA A 96 4.96 8.56 -19.07
CA ALA A 96 5.33 7.39 -19.84
C ALA A 96 4.11 6.65 -20.44
N TYR A 97 2.91 6.87 -19.88
CA TYR A 97 1.67 6.26 -20.36
C TYR A 97 0.86 7.24 -21.21
N SER A 98 0.17 6.72 -22.22
CA SER A 98 -0.64 7.50 -23.15
C SER A 98 -1.90 8.05 -22.48
N ASP A 99 -2.54 7.24 -21.63
CA ASP A 99 -3.75 7.60 -20.90
C ASP A 99 -3.83 6.93 -19.51
N LYS A 100 -4.91 7.22 -18.77
CA LYS A 100 -5.14 6.71 -17.42
C LYS A 100 -5.36 5.20 -17.38
N ASP A 101 -5.91 4.62 -18.44
CA ASP A 101 -6.30 3.21 -18.48
C ASP A 101 -5.06 2.36 -18.74
N GLU A 102 -4.20 2.79 -19.67
CA GLU A 102 -2.87 2.21 -19.86
C GLU A 102 -2.04 2.28 -18.57
N ALA A 103 -2.03 3.44 -17.91
CA ALA A 103 -1.32 3.61 -16.64
C ALA A 103 -1.86 2.67 -15.55
N TRP A 104 -3.18 2.53 -15.44
CA TRP A 104 -3.79 1.63 -14.46
C TRP A 104 -3.48 0.17 -14.73
N GLU A 105 -3.60 -0.28 -15.98
CA GLU A 105 -3.29 -1.66 -16.34
C GLU A 105 -1.82 -2.01 -16.06
N ALA A 106 -0.90 -1.08 -16.32
CA ALA A 106 0.51 -1.26 -15.98
C ALA A 106 0.71 -1.40 -14.46
N ILE A 107 0.19 -0.45 -13.67
CA ILE A 107 0.33 -0.44 -12.21
C ILE A 107 -0.30 -1.70 -11.58
N ARG A 108 -1.50 -2.08 -12.02
CA ARG A 108 -2.19 -3.27 -11.53
C ARG A 108 -1.43 -4.54 -11.88
N SER A 109 -0.84 -4.61 -13.07
CA SER A 109 0.00 -5.74 -13.48
C SER A 109 1.28 -5.85 -12.63
N GLU A 110 1.90 -4.73 -12.28
CA GLU A 110 3.05 -4.72 -11.36
C GLU A 110 2.66 -5.23 -9.96
N PHE A 111 1.49 -4.88 -9.44
CA PHE A 111 0.99 -5.43 -8.17
C PHE A 111 0.72 -6.94 -8.26
N LEU A 112 0.07 -7.42 -9.31
CA LEU A 112 -0.13 -8.86 -9.49
C LEU A 112 1.20 -9.61 -9.54
N ARG A 113 2.19 -9.05 -10.26
CA ARG A 113 3.55 -9.61 -10.32
C ARG A 113 4.26 -9.57 -8.97
N LEU A 114 4.11 -8.48 -8.24
CA LEU A 114 4.65 -8.31 -6.88
C LEU A 114 4.15 -9.41 -5.95
N PHE A 115 2.85 -9.67 -5.96
CA PHE A 115 2.23 -10.68 -5.09
C PHE A 115 2.61 -12.10 -5.51
N GLU A 116 2.69 -12.38 -6.81
CA GLU A 116 3.20 -13.67 -7.31
C GLU A 116 4.61 -13.94 -6.78
N LEU A 117 5.51 -12.96 -6.87
CA LEU A 117 6.89 -13.09 -6.37
C LEU A 117 6.95 -13.20 -4.85
N ALA A 118 6.07 -12.51 -4.12
CA ALA A 118 6.00 -12.58 -2.66
C ALA A 118 5.52 -13.96 -2.18
N GLU A 119 4.51 -14.53 -2.85
CA GLU A 119 4.01 -15.90 -2.61
C GLU A 119 5.12 -16.94 -2.72
N THR A 120 6.00 -16.80 -3.72
CA THR A 120 7.13 -17.70 -3.95
C THR A 120 8.42 -17.27 -3.25
N GLN A 121 8.37 -16.25 -2.37
CA GLN A 121 9.52 -15.68 -1.64
C GLN A 121 10.72 -15.35 -2.54
N SER A 122 10.44 -14.92 -3.78
CA SER A 122 11.45 -14.71 -4.83
C SER A 122 12.01 -13.28 -4.75
N TRP A 123 12.64 -12.94 -3.63
CA TRP A 123 13.09 -11.58 -3.29
C TRP A 123 14.18 -11.05 -4.24
N GLU A 124 15.16 -11.88 -4.60
CA GLU A 124 16.22 -11.49 -5.56
C GLU A 124 15.62 -11.14 -6.93
N GLN A 125 14.58 -11.86 -7.35
CA GLN A 125 13.88 -11.59 -8.59
C GLN A 125 13.07 -10.28 -8.50
N MET A 126 12.42 -10.03 -7.37
CA MET A 126 11.71 -8.77 -7.11
C MET A 126 12.63 -7.55 -7.21
N ASP A 127 13.88 -7.65 -6.75
CA ASP A 127 14.87 -6.57 -6.85
C ASP A 127 15.35 -6.33 -8.28
N THR A 128 15.50 -7.40 -9.07
CA THR A 128 15.99 -7.31 -10.45
C THR A 128 14.94 -6.84 -11.46
N GLU A 129 13.65 -7.16 -11.24
CA GLU A 129 12.56 -6.74 -12.13
C GLU A 129 12.24 -5.24 -12.03
N GLY A 130 12.74 -4.54 -10.99
CA GLY A 130 12.60 -3.09 -10.89
C GLY A 130 11.14 -2.62 -10.79
N LEU A 131 10.24 -3.47 -10.27
CA LEU A 131 8.82 -3.16 -10.15
C LEU A 131 8.60 -1.84 -9.42
N PHE A 132 7.73 -1.01 -10.01
CA PHE A 132 7.32 0.31 -9.55
C PHE A 132 8.43 1.38 -9.64
N ASP A 133 8.45 2.12 -10.76
CA ASP A 133 9.32 3.30 -10.95
C ASP A 133 9.10 4.38 -9.88
N ARG A 134 7.87 4.46 -9.35
CA ARG A 134 7.45 5.36 -8.27
C ARG A 134 6.53 4.57 -7.34
N GLY A 135 6.43 4.97 -6.07
CA GLY A 135 5.49 4.33 -5.14
C GLY A 135 6.07 3.24 -4.25
N ALA A 136 7.37 3.28 -3.98
CA ALA A 136 8.03 2.37 -3.04
C ALA A 136 7.31 2.22 -1.68
N LEU A 137 6.74 3.31 -1.14
CA LEU A 137 5.97 3.25 0.11
C LEU A 137 4.69 2.41 -0.03
N THR A 138 3.96 2.61 -1.13
CA THR A 138 2.74 1.85 -1.46
C THR A 138 3.10 0.39 -1.69
N LYS A 139 4.15 0.10 -2.46
CA LYS A 139 4.69 -1.26 -2.68
C LYS A 139 4.97 -1.97 -1.36
N LEU A 140 5.80 -1.35 -0.50
CA LEU A 140 6.22 -1.95 0.77
C LEU A 140 5.05 -2.18 1.72
N LYS A 141 4.13 -1.21 1.81
CA LYS A 141 2.96 -1.36 2.68
C LYS A 141 1.99 -2.42 2.17
N SER A 142 1.75 -2.49 0.86
CA SER A 142 0.95 -3.55 0.25
C SER A 142 1.58 -4.93 0.50
N LEU A 143 2.91 -5.07 0.34
CA LEU A 143 3.63 -6.30 0.67
C LEU A 143 3.41 -6.70 2.13
N TYR A 144 3.61 -5.78 3.08
CA TYR A 144 3.41 -6.07 4.50
C TYR A 144 1.96 -6.45 4.82
N ILE A 145 0.97 -5.82 4.17
CA ILE A 145 -0.45 -6.13 4.40
C ILE A 145 -0.76 -7.57 3.97
N TYR A 146 -0.31 -8.00 2.78
CA TYR A 146 -0.66 -9.32 2.24
C TYR A 146 0.32 -10.44 2.63
N TYR A 147 1.57 -10.09 2.92
CA TYR A 147 2.69 -10.99 3.20
C TYR A 147 3.55 -10.46 4.38
N PRO A 148 3.01 -10.38 5.61
CA PRO A 148 3.70 -9.85 6.79
C PRO A 148 4.87 -10.70 7.31
#